data_AF-A0A183EW43-F1
#
_entry.id   AF-A0A183EW43-F1
#
_cell.length_a   1.000
_cell.length_b   1.000
_cell.length_c   1.000
_cell.angle_alpha   90.00
_cell.angle_beta   90.00
_cell.angle_gamma   90.00
#
_symmetry.space_group_name_H-M   'P 1'
#
loop_
_entity.id
_entity.type
_entity.pdbx_description
1 polymer ?
#
loop_
_entity_poly.entity_id
_entity_poly.type
_entity_poly.pdbx_seq_one_letter_code
_entity_poly.pdbx_strand_id
1 'polypeptide(L)'
;MIMVASYTANLAAFLVLDQPEQGLTGVTDPRLRNPSANFSFGTVLDTNTYQYFKRHIELSTMHRNMETHNVRVAADAIQALINETLDAFIWDSTRLEFEAARNCELRIRGALFGRSAYGIGLQKNSPWTPHITNAILRLSESIYLPLTLKRYECFTGEIQG
;
A
#
# COMPACT_ATOMS: atom_id res chain seq x y z
N MET A 1 4.79 8.14 50.90
CA MET A 1 5.44 7.99 49.57
C MET A 1 5.00 6.76 48.79
N ILE A 2 4.50 5.68 49.43
CA ILE A 2 4.10 4.44 48.74
C ILE A 2 2.91 4.63 47.77
N MET A 3 1.85 5.35 48.18
CA MET A 3 0.65 5.55 47.34
C MET A 3 0.93 6.24 45.99
N VAL A 4 1.79 7.26 45.99
CA VAL A 4 2.16 7.98 44.76
C VAL A 4 2.99 7.10 43.84
N ALA A 5 3.95 6.34 44.41
CA ALA A 5 4.76 5.40 43.65
C ALA A 5 3.90 4.29 43.01
N SER A 6 2.89 3.78 43.71
CA SER A 6 1.94 2.80 43.16
C SER A 6 1.09 3.38 42.03
N TYR A 7 0.65 4.64 42.14
CA TYR A 7 -0.10 5.30 41.06
C TYR A 7 0.77 5.52 39.81
N THR A 8 2.01 5.99 39.99
CA THR A 8 2.96 6.14 38.87
C THR A 8 3.35 4.80 38.25
N ALA A 9 3.45 3.73 39.06
CA ALA A 9 3.72 2.38 38.56
C ALA A 9 2.55 1.82 37.75
N ASN A 10 1.31 2.01 38.20
CA ASN A 10 0.13 1.58 37.44
C ASN A 10 -0.04 2.37 36.14
N LEU A 11 0.20 3.68 36.16
CA LEU A 11 0.16 4.50 34.95
C LEU A 11 1.24 4.06 33.94
N ALA A 12 2.47 3.84 34.40
CA ALA A 12 3.56 3.37 33.55
C ALA A 12 3.26 1.97 32.98
N ALA A 13 2.70 1.06 33.79
CA ALA A 13 2.28 -0.25 33.34
C ALA A 13 1.18 -0.16 32.27
N PHE A 14 0.20 0.71 32.45
CA PHE A 14 -0.85 0.94 31.45
C PHE A 14 -0.28 1.45 30.13
N LEU A 15 0.60 2.46 30.16
CA LEU A 15 1.20 3.03 28.96
C LEU A 15 2.08 2.03 28.17
N VAL A 16 2.66 1.04 28.83
CA VAL A 16 3.45 -0.02 28.18
C VAL A 16 2.55 -1.11 27.58
N LEU A 17 1.38 -1.34 28.17
CA LEU A 17 0.40 -2.34 27.71
C LEU A 17 -0.53 -1.80 26.62
N ASP A 18 -0.78 -0.50 26.58
CA ASP A 18 -1.56 0.17 25.53
C ASP A 18 -0.72 0.31 24.25
N GLN A 19 -0.34 -0.84 23.67
CA GLN A 19 0.25 -0.88 22.35
C GLN A 19 -0.87 -0.82 21.33
N PRO A 20 -0.88 0.17 20.41
CA PRO A 20 -1.81 0.13 19.30
C PRO A 20 -1.64 -1.20 18.56
N GLU A 21 -2.75 -1.78 18.09
CA GLU A 21 -2.70 -3.03 17.32
C GLU A 21 -1.58 -2.95 16.29
N GLN A 22 -0.68 -3.95 16.32
CA GLN A 22 0.42 -3.99 15.38
C GLN A 22 -0.16 -4.03 13.97
N GLY A 23 0.17 -3.01 13.19
CA GLY A 23 -0.23 -2.94 11.80
C GLY A 23 0.31 -4.14 11.01
N LEU A 24 -0.26 -4.37 9.83
CA LEU A 24 0.13 -5.49 8.96
C LEU A 24 1.64 -5.48 8.70
N THR A 25 2.27 -6.63 8.94
CA THR A 25 3.71 -6.83 8.70
C THR A 25 4.04 -6.94 7.21
N GLY A 26 3.06 -7.32 6.38
CA GLY A 26 3.17 -7.42 4.93
C GLY A 26 2.23 -8.46 4.33
N VAL A 27 2.47 -8.83 3.08
CA VAL A 27 1.64 -9.82 2.35
C VAL A 27 1.67 -11.22 2.98
N THR A 28 2.73 -11.54 3.73
CA THR A 28 2.90 -12.84 4.40
C THR A 28 2.30 -12.88 5.80
N ASP A 29 1.60 -11.82 6.22
CA ASP A 29 1.01 -11.74 7.55
C ASP A 29 0.01 -12.88 7.79
N PRO A 30 0.04 -13.56 8.95
CA PRO A 30 -0.93 -14.58 9.31
C PRO A 30 -2.39 -14.10 9.22
N ARG A 31 -2.66 -12.82 9.53
CA ARG A 31 -4.00 -12.21 9.45
C ARG A 31 -4.53 -12.17 8.02
N LEU A 32 -3.65 -12.06 7.03
CA LEU A 32 -4.02 -12.09 5.62
C LEU A 32 -4.14 -13.53 5.09
N ARG A 33 -3.25 -14.44 5.52
CA ARG A 33 -3.27 -15.85 5.09
C ARG A 33 -4.47 -16.63 5.61
N ASN A 34 -4.85 -16.39 6.86
CA ASN A 34 -6.03 -16.98 7.48
C ASN A 34 -6.91 -15.85 8.04
N PRO A 35 -7.70 -15.20 7.17
CA PRO A 35 -8.54 -14.09 7.59
C PRO A 35 -9.54 -14.60 8.64
N SER A 36 -9.49 -13.98 9.82
CA SER A 36 -10.62 -14.06 10.76
C SER A 36 -11.85 -13.44 10.09
N ALA A 37 -13.05 -13.91 10.44
CA ALA A 37 -14.30 -13.38 9.90
C ALA A 37 -14.45 -11.84 10.03
N ASN A 38 -13.69 -11.21 10.94
CA ASN A 38 -13.69 -9.78 11.20
C ASN A 38 -12.62 -8.99 10.42
N PHE A 39 -11.90 -9.60 9.47
CA PHE A 39 -10.85 -8.91 8.71
C PHE A 39 -11.08 -9.03 7.20
N SER A 40 -11.51 -7.92 6.61
CA SER A 40 -11.86 -7.76 5.21
C SER A 40 -10.72 -7.08 4.45
N PHE A 41 -10.32 -7.65 3.31
CA PHE A 41 -9.33 -7.04 2.45
C PHE A 41 -9.63 -7.31 0.98
N GLY A 42 -9.19 -6.39 0.13
CA GLY A 42 -9.53 -6.41 -1.29
C GLY A 42 -8.46 -5.80 -2.18
N THR A 43 -8.63 -6.04 -3.48
CA THR A 43 -7.86 -5.39 -4.55
C THR A 43 -8.80 -4.99 -5.67
N VAL A 44 -8.27 -4.36 -6.72
CA VAL A 44 -9.06 -4.01 -7.90
C VAL A 44 -9.08 -5.17 -8.90
N LEU A 45 -10.27 -5.48 -9.43
CA LEU A 45 -10.50 -6.52 -10.43
C LEU A 45 -9.71 -6.29 -11.72
N ASP A 46 -9.39 -7.39 -12.42
CA ASP A 46 -8.77 -7.41 -13.76
C ASP A 46 -7.41 -6.72 -13.88
N THR A 47 -6.69 -6.58 -12.77
CA THR A 47 -5.42 -5.84 -12.73
C THR A 47 -4.23 -6.73 -12.45
N ASN A 48 -3.01 -6.18 -12.56
CA ASN A 48 -1.79 -6.94 -12.32
C ASN A 48 -1.77 -7.54 -10.90
N THR A 49 -2.20 -6.77 -9.90
CA THR A 49 -2.29 -7.21 -8.50
C THR A 49 -3.29 -8.35 -8.33
N TYR A 50 -4.49 -8.24 -8.91
CA TYR A 50 -5.47 -9.33 -8.91
C TYR A 50 -4.93 -10.60 -9.57
N GLN A 51 -4.29 -10.46 -10.74
CA GLN A 51 -3.70 -11.58 -11.48
C GLN A 51 -2.51 -12.20 -10.74
N TYR A 52 -1.75 -11.41 -9.98
CA TYR A 52 -0.64 -11.89 -9.15
C TYR A 52 -1.14 -12.91 -8.12
N PHE A 53 -2.16 -12.54 -7.33
CA PHE A 53 -2.75 -13.45 -6.33
C PHE A 53 -3.41 -14.67 -6.98
N LYS A 54 -3.98 -14.53 -8.18
CA LYS A 54 -4.59 -15.64 -8.92
C LYS A 54 -3.56 -16.66 -9.43
N ARG A 55 -2.38 -16.20 -9.85
CA ARG A 55 -1.32 -17.06 -10.41
C ARG A 55 -0.54 -17.82 -9.34
N HIS A 56 -0.37 -17.24 -8.15
CA HIS A 56 0.41 -17.85 -7.08
C HIS A 56 -0.43 -18.81 -6.24
N ILE A 57 -0.13 -20.10 -6.34
CA ILE A 57 -0.92 -21.17 -5.68
C ILE A 57 -0.87 -21.07 -4.15
N GLU A 58 0.25 -20.60 -3.59
CA GLU A 58 0.46 -20.40 -2.15
C GLU A 58 -0.44 -19.31 -1.57
N LEU A 59 -0.95 -18.40 -2.41
CA LEU A 59 -1.81 -17.29 -2.05
C LEU A 59 -3.26 -17.52 -2.50
N SER A 60 -3.59 -18.73 -2.99
CA SER A 60 -4.93 -19.05 -3.50
C SER A 60 -6.02 -18.94 -2.44
N THR A 61 -5.72 -19.21 -1.17
CA THR A 61 -6.65 -19.00 -0.05
C THR A 61 -6.95 -17.52 0.15
N MET A 62 -5.92 -16.67 0.09
CA MET A 62 -6.05 -15.21 0.15
C MET A 62 -6.87 -14.70 -1.03
N HIS A 63 -6.61 -15.21 -2.24
CA HIS A 63 -7.33 -14.87 -3.46
C HIS A 63 -8.84 -15.12 -3.35
N ARG A 64 -9.24 -16.25 -2.75
CA ARG A 64 -10.66 -16.58 -2.53
C ARG A 64 -11.32 -15.63 -1.54
N ASN A 65 -10.62 -15.25 -0.47
CA ASN A 65 -11.20 -14.35 0.53
C ASN A 65 -11.32 -12.91 0.01
N MET A 66 -10.36 -12.44 -0.78
CA MET A 66 -10.43 -11.10 -1.36
C MET A 66 -11.52 -10.98 -2.44
N GLU A 67 -11.91 -12.09 -3.10
CA GLU A 67 -12.86 -12.07 -4.22
C GLU A 67 -14.23 -11.46 -3.85
N THR A 68 -14.64 -11.59 -2.59
CA THR A 68 -15.90 -11.03 -2.07
C THR A 68 -15.87 -9.51 -1.87
N HIS A 69 -14.69 -8.92 -1.67
CA HIS A 69 -14.50 -7.50 -1.37
C HIS A 69 -13.72 -6.74 -2.46
N ASN A 70 -13.51 -7.37 -3.62
CA ASN A 70 -12.80 -6.74 -4.72
C ASN A 70 -13.65 -5.63 -5.37
N VAL A 71 -12.99 -4.52 -5.71
CA VAL A 71 -13.62 -3.36 -6.34
C VAL A 71 -13.23 -3.24 -7.82
N ARG A 72 -13.94 -2.42 -8.60
CA ARG A 72 -13.59 -2.16 -10.02
C ARG A 72 -12.70 -0.93 -10.20
N VAL A 73 -12.76 0.02 -9.26
CA VAL A 73 -12.03 1.27 -9.32
C VAL A 73 -11.25 1.46 -8.02
N ALA A 74 -9.99 1.90 -8.11
CA ALA A 74 -9.16 2.10 -6.93
C ALA A 74 -9.72 3.18 -5.98
N ALA A 75 -10.36 4.22 -6.52
CA ALA A 75 -10.98 5.29 -5.73
C ALA A 75 -12.07 4.77 -4.78
N ASP A 76 -12.88 3.81 -5.23
CA ASP A 76 -13.95 3.20 -4.43
C ASP A 76 -13.36 2.42 -3.24
N ALA A 77 -12.23 1.73 -3.43
CA ALA A 77 -11.53 1.06 -2.34
C ALA A 77 -10.94 2.04 -1.33
N ILE A 78 -10.41 3.20 -1.77
CA ILE A 78 -9.94 4.23 -0.86
C ILE A 78 -11.10 4.78 -0.01
N GLN A 79 -12.27 4.99 -0.61
CA GLN A 79 -13.46 5.41 0.13
C GLN A 79 -13.95 4.32 1.10
N ALA A 80 -13.89 3.05 0.69
CA ALA A 80 -14.25 1.92 1.55
C ALA A 80 -13.33 1.79 2.78
N LEU A 81 -12.04 2.10 2.63
CA LEU A 81 -11.08 2.18 3.73
C LEU A 81 -11.41 3.30 4.72
N ILE A 82 -11.73 4.50 4.20
CA ILE A 82 -12.07 5.67 5.04
C ILE A 82 -13.38 5.42 5.80
N ASN A 83 -14.35 4.75 5.18
CA ASN A 83 -15.62 4.41 5.81
C ASN A 83 -15.53 3.18 6.74
N GLU A 84 -14.33 2.64 6.98
CA GLU A 84 -14.09 1.45 7.82
C GLU A 84 -14.87 0.20 7.37
N THR A 85 -15.30 0.16 6.10
CA THR A 85 -15.98 -1.01 5.50
C THR A 85 -15.01 -2.06 4.98
N LEU A 86 -13.75 -1.65 4.77
CA LEU A 86 -12.65 -2.48 4.34
C LEU A 86 -11.48 -2.25 5.28
N ASP A 87 -10.88 -3.30 5.83
CA ASP A 87 -9.77 -3.16 6.79
C ASP A 87 -8.41 -2.95 6.10
N ALA A 88 -8.23 -3.56 4.92
CA ALA A 88 -7.01 -3.40 4.15
C ALA A 88 -7.24 -3.42 2.64
N PHE A 89 -6.51 -2.55 1.94
CA PHE A 89 -6.51 -2.49 0.49
C PHE A 89 -5.12 -2.77 -0.05
N ILE A 90 -5.03 -3.70 -0.99
CA ILE A 90 -3.77 -4.14 -1.57
C ILE A 90 -3.67 -3.60 -3.00
N TRP A 91 -2.70 -2.70 -3.22
CA TRP A 91 -2.53 -2.02 -4.50
C TRP A 91 -1.08 -1.59 -4.78
N ASP A 92 -0.84 -0.97 -5.94
CA ASP A 92 0.45 -0.42 -6.33
C ASP A 92 0.93 0.65 -5.34
N SER A 93 2.21 0.56 -4.93
CA SER A 93 2.78 1.44 -3.91
C SER A 93 2.73 2.91 -4.29
N THR A 94 3.09 3.27 -5.53
CA THR A 94 3.12 4.66 -5.99
C THR A 94 1.76 5.34 -5.89
N ARG A 95 0.67 4.61 -6.17
CA ARG A 95 -0.69 5.13 -6.03
C ARG A 95 -1.08 5.26 -4.56
N LEU A 96 -0.74 4.28 -3.73
CA LEU A 96 -1.04 4.33 -2.29
C LEU A 96 -0.26 5.45 -1.59
N GLU A 97 1.01 5.65 -1.95
CA GLU A 97 1.88 6.72 -1.43
C GLU A 97 1.26 8.08 -1.69
N PHE A 98 0.74 8.27 -2.89
CA PHE A 98 0.03 9.49 -3.25
C PHE A 98 -1.26 9.74 -2.45
N GLU A 99 -2.06 8.71 -2.19
CA GLU A 99 -3.30 8.84 -1.42
C GLU A 99 -3.02 9.03 0.08
N ALA A 100 -2.05 8.30 0.64
CA ALA A 100 -1.60 8.45 2.02
C ALA A 100 -0.95 9.82 2.29
N ALA A 101 -0.27 10.38 1.28
CA ALA A 101 0.29 11.72 1.35
C ALA A 101 -0.80 12.80 1.40
N ARG A 102 -1.99 12.55 0.84
CA ARG A 102 -3.14 13.48 0.84
C ARG A 102 -4.01 13.35 2.08
N ASN A 103 -4.22 12.12 2.55
CA ASN A 103 -5.10 11.81 3.67
C ASN A 103 -4.28 11.19 4.80
N CYS A 104 -4.06 11.93 5.89
CA CYS A 104 -3.24 11.51 7.02
C CYS A 104 -3.81 10.30 7.80
N GLU A 105 -5.09 9.98 7.61
CA GLU A 105 -5.75 8.80 8.20
C GLU A 105 -5.28 7.49 7.54
N LEU A 106 -4.89 7.56 6.27
CA LEU A 106 -4.42 6.40 5.52
C LEU A 106 -2.93 6.19 5.77
N ARG A 107 -2.55 4.95 6.04
CA ARG A 107 -1.15 4.57 6.26
C ARG A 107 -0.80 3.33 5.47
N ILE A 108 0.33 3.39 4.78
CA ILE A 108 0.88 2.23 4.08
C ILE A 108 1.58 1.34 5.11
N ARG A 109 1.32 0.04 5.02
CA ARG A 109 1.87 -0.98 5.90
C ARG A 109 2.41 -2.14 5.08
N GLY A 110 3.47 -2.74 5.59
CA GLY A 110 4.10 -3.92 5.00
C GLY A 110 5.24 -3.63 4.03
N ALA A 111 5.89 -4.71 3.60
CA ALA A 111 6.96 -4.68 2.61
C ALA A 111 6.43 -4.73 1.18
N LEU A 112 7.14 -4.06 0.27
CA LEU A 112 6.90 -4.13 -1.17
C LEU A 112 7.04 -5.57 -1.66
N PHE A 113 5.99 -6.09 -2.30
CA PHE A 113 5.96 -7.41 -2.92
C PHE A 113 5.59 -7.28 -4.40
N GLY A 114 5.81 -8.34 -5.18
CA GLY A 114 5.38 -8.37 -6.58
C GLY A 114 5.94 -7.21 -7.42
N ARG A 115 7.27 -6.97 -7.34
CA ARG A 115 7.95 -5.87 -8.04
C ARG A 115 7.53 -5.82 -9.50
N SER A 116 6.86 -4.73 -9.87
CA SER A 116 6.44 -4.43 -11.23
C SER A 116 6.91 -3.04 -11.59
N ALA A 117 7.05 -2.79 -12.89
CA ALA A 117 7.50 -1.52 -13.43
C ALA A 117 6.47 -0.99 -14.42
N TYR A 118 6.27 0.32 -14.44
CA TYR A 118 5.47 0.98 -15.45
C TYR A 118 6.26 1.09 -16.76
N GLY A 119 5.57 0.91 -17.88
CA GLY A 119 6.15 1.00 -19.21
C GLY A 119 5.16 1.59 -20.21
N ILE A 120 5.69 2.17 -21.27
CA ILE A 120 4.89 2.73 -22.36
C ILE A 120 4.75 1.66 -23.46
N GLY A 121 3.52 1.24 -23.73
CA GLY A 121 3.21 0.28 -24.78
C GLY A 121 2.95 0.97 -26.13
N LEU A 122 3.66 0.55 -27.17
CA LEU A 122 3.44 0.98 -28.55
C LEU A 122 2.98 -0.21 -29.40
N GLN A 123 2.34 0.07 -30.55
CA GLN A 123 2.00 -0.99 -31.51
C GLN A 123 3.26 -1.75 -31.95
N LYS A 124 3.13 -3.06 -32.15
CA LYS A 124 4.23 -3.90 -32.63
C LYS A 124 4.78 -3.31 -33.94
N ASN A 125 6.10 -3.23 -34.04
CA ASN A 125 6.83 -2.65 -35.18
C ASN A 125 6.61 -1.15 -35.41
N SER A 126 6.19 -0.39 -34.39
CA SER A 126 6.12 1.07 -34.49
C SER A 126 7.53 1.67 -34.65
N PRO A 127 7.75 2.58 -35.63
CA PRO A 127 9.05 3.23 -35.82
C PRO A 127 9.43 4.15 -34.66
N TRP A 128 8.46 4.54 -33.81
CA TRP A 128 8.68 5.41 -32.66
C TRP A 128 9.27 4.70 -31.44
N THR A 129 9.22 3.37 -31.41
CA THR A 129 9.73 2.55 -30.30
C THR A 129 11.18 2.89 -29.92
N PRO A 130 12.16 2.89 -30.85
CA PRO A 130 13.54 3.26 -30.51
C PRO A 130 13.68 4.71 -30.06
N HIS A 131 12.91 5.63 -30.64
CA HIS A 131 12.96 7.05 -30.29
C HIS A 131 12.47 7.31 -28.86
N ILE A 132 11.35 6.69 -28.47
CA ILE A 132 10.78 6.82 -27.12
C ILE A 132 11.68 6.16 -26.09
N THR A 133 12.19 4.96 -26.38
CA THR A 133 13.12 4.28 -25.47
C THR A 133 14.38 5.11 -25.23
N ASN A 134 14.99 5.69 -26.28
CA ASN A 134 16.16 6.55 -26.13
C ASN A 134 15.83 7.83 -25.33
N ALA A 135 14.66 8.44 -25.55
CA ALA A 135 14.21 9.58 -24.76
C ALA A 135 14.07 9.25 -23.26
N ILE A 136 13.48 8.09 -22.93
CA ILE A 136 13.36 7.62 -21.54
C ILE A 136 14.75 7.38 -20.92
N LEU A 137 15.67 6.76 -21.65
CA LEU A 137 17.04 6.53 -21.18
C LEU A 137 17.74 7.85 -20.86
N ARG A 138 17.66 8.84 -21.77
CA ARG A 138 18.22 10.18 -21.53
C ARG A 138 17.59 10.86 -20.31
N LEU A 139 16.28 10.71 -20.11
CA LEU A 139 15.60 11.23 -18.93
C LEU A 139 16.06 10.55 -17.65
N SER A 140 16.35 9.24 -17.69
CA SER A 140 16.83 8.47 -16.53
C SER A 140 18.28 8.80 -16.14
N GLU A 141 19.13 9.09 -17.13
CA GLU A 141 20.50 9.56 -16.90
C GLU A 141 20.52 11.00 -16.37
N SER A 142 19.53 11.80 -16.77
CA SER A 142 19.38 13.16 -16.28
C SER A 142 18.74 13.19 -14.89
N ILE A 143 19.13 14.18 -14.07
CA ILE A 143 18.55 14.39 -12.73
C ILE A 143 17.08 14.87 -12.80
N TYR A 144 16.57 15.18 -14.00
CA TYR A 144 15.21 15.70 -14.16
C TYR A 144 14.14 14.74 -13.66
N LEU A 145 14.20 13.45 -14.04
CA LEU A 145 13.22 12.48 -13.61
C LEU A 145 13.13 12.40 -12.08
N PRO A 146 14.21 12.09 -11.32
CA PRO A 146 14.14 12.03 -9.87
C PRO A 146 13.77 13.36 -9.21
N LEU A 147 14.07 14.53 -9.82
CA LEU A 147 13.65 15.83 -9.29
C LEU A 147 12.16 16.08 -9.47
N THR A 148 11.58 15.79 -10.64
CA THR A 148 10.12 15.83 -10.80
C THR A 148 9.44 14.81 -9.91
N LEU A 149 10.08 13.65 -9.71
CA LEU A 149 9.55 12.63 -8.83
C LEU A 149 9.46 13.14 -7.38
N LYS A 150 10.59 13.61 -6.87
CA LYS A 150 10.66 14.25 -5.57
C LYS A 150 9.77 15.47 -5.44
N ARG A 151 9.51 16.24 -6.49
CA ARG A 151 8.64 17.42 -6.40
C ARG A 151 7.18 17.06 -6.18
N TYR A 152 6.70 15.93 -6.69
CA TYR A 152 5.37 15.46 -6.34
C TYR A 152 5.34 14.79 -4.96
N GLU A 153 6.44 14.17 -4.52
CA GLU A 153 6.60 13.54 -3.20
C GLU A 153 6.86 14.55 -2.05
N CYS A 154 7.51 15.68 -2.32
CA CYS A 154 8.04 16.59 -1.28
C CYS A 154 7.04 17.67 -0.85
N PHE A 155 5.87 17.77 -1.49
CA PHE A 155 4.76 18.57 -0.94
C PHE A 155 4.17 17.99 0.36
N THR A 156 4.61 16.80 0.80
CA THR A 156 4.01 16.09 1.94
C THR A 156 5.02 15.73 3.04
N GLY A 157 6.22 16.33 3.00
CA GLY A 157 7.27 16.12 4.01
C GLY A 157 7.32 17.17 5.14
N GLU A 158 6.47 18.20 5.12
CA GLU A 158 6.51 19.33 6.08
C GLU A 158 5.39 19.33 7.13
N ILE A 159 4.75 18.18 7.41
CA ILE A 159 3.72 18.06 8.45
C ILE A 159 3.97 16.89 9.42
N GLN A 160 5.24 16.64 9.74
CA GLN A 160 5.61 15.91 10.96
C GLN A 160 6.66 16.72 11.72
N GLY A 161 6.18 17.77 12.40
CA GLY A 161 6.82 18.45 13.50
C GLY A 161 5.90 18.40 14.71
#